data_AF-A0A183A1V3-F1
#
_entry.id   AF-A0A183A1V3-F1
#
_cell.length_a   1.000
_cell.length_b   1.000
_cell.length_c   1.000
_cell.angle_alpha   90.00
_cell.angle_beta   90.00
_cell.angle_gamma   90.00
#
_symmetry.space_group_name_H-M   'P 1'
#
loop_
_entity.id
_entity.type
_entity.pdbx_description
1 polymer ?
#
loop_
_entity_poly.entity_id
_entity_poly.type
_entity_poly.pdbx_seq_one_letter_code
_entity_poly.pdbx_strand_id
1 'polypeptide(L)'
;MDQSKLDIEDLPVSSHIKLPAFGNNNPRLWFAQAEAHFHAHGIRSQTIMHSHIVISLPTYIAEQAIEFIITMPKNDSYIQLKEAVITRTAGSDELRLDEL
;
A
#
# COMPACT_ATOMS: atom_id res chain seq x y z
N MET A 1 20.95 -16.29 25.50
CA MET A 1 20.86 -15.49 24.26
C MET A 1 19.76 -16.13 23.44
N ASP A 2 18.52 -15.75 23.73
CA ASP A 2 17.35 -16.24 23.03
C ASP A 2 16.77 -15.05 22.27
N GLN A 3 17.12 -14.96 20.98
CA GLN A 3 16.68 -13.92 20.04
C GLN A 3 15.67 -14.53 19.05
N SER A 4 14.76 -15.36 19.56
CA SER A 4 13.73 -16.03 18.74
C SER A 4 12.31 -15.72 19.19
N LYS A 5 12.08 -14.49 19.64
CA LYS A 5 10.74 -13.92 19.72
C LYS A 5 10.79 -12.51 19.17
N LEU A 6 10.83 -12.41 17.83
CA LEU A 6 10.53 -11.16 17.15
C LEU A 6 9.18 -10.68 17.69
N ASP A 7 9.20 -9.49 18.28
CA ASP A 7 8.10 -8.81 18.92
C ASP A 7 6.89 -8.67 17.96
N ILE A 8 6.03 -9.69 17.95
CA ILE A 8 4.71 -9.65 17.33
C ILE A 8 3.74 -8.84 18.25
N GLU A 9 4.14 -8.52 19.49
CA GLU A 9 3.28 -7.91 20.51
C GLU A 9 3.37 -6.38 20.63
N ASP A 10 4.25 -5.68 19.89
CA ASP A 10 4.33 -4.21 19.91
C ASP A 10 3.63 -3.55 18.71
N LEU A 11 2.71 -4.26 18.05
CA LEU A 11 1.76 -3.60 17.16
C LEU A 11 0.65 -3.00 18.03
N PRO A 12 0.42 -1.67 18.00
CA PRO A 12 -0.66 -1.07 18.77
C PRO A 12 -1.98 -1.76 18.43
N VAL A 13 -2.54 -2.42 19.44
CA VAL A 13 -3.84 -3.07 19.38
C VAL A 13 -4.90 -2.03 19.02
N SER A 14 -5.45 -2.18 17.82
CA SER A 14 -6.74 -1.62 17.39
C SER A 14 -6.88 -0.10 17.40
N SER A 15 -6.16 0.58 16.50
CA SER A 15 -6.87 1.54 15.64
C SER A 15 -7.18 0.81 14.35
N HIS A 16 -8.45 0.49 14.11
CA HIS A 16 -8.90 0.04 12.79
C HIS A 16 -8.65 1.18 11.79
N ILE A 17 -7.43 1.26 11.26
CA ILE A 17 -7.09 2.15 10.16
C ILE A 17 -7.82 1.59 8.95
N LYS A 18 -9.03 2.09 8.74
CA LYS A 18 -9.74 1.94 7.48
C LYS A 18 -9.22 3.02 6.56
N LEU A 19 -8.36 2.61 5.64
CA LEU A 19 -8.05 3.45 4.50
C LEU A 19 -9.34 3.67 3.68
N PRO A 20 -9.46 4.81 3.00
CA PRO A 20 -10.55 4.99 2.04
C PRO A 20 -10.54 3.85 1.01
N ALA A 21 -11.71 3.50 0.47
CA ALA A 21 -11.77 2.55 -0.62
C ALA A 21 -10.92 3.03 -1.79
N PHE A 22 -10.14 2.13 -2.38
CA PHE A 22 -9.34 2.47 -3.56
C PHE A 22 -10.24 2.80 -4.74
N GLY A 23 -10.09 4.00 -5.30
CA GLY A 23 -10.78 4.44 -6.51
C GLY A 23 -9.80 4.62 -7.65
N ASN A 24 -10.08 4.00 -8.81
CA ASN A 24 -9.14 4.00 -9.95
C ASN A 24 -8.90 5.39 -10.55
N ASN A 25 -9.84 6.33 -10.43
CA ASN A 25 -9.73 7.63 -11.09
C ASN A 25 -8.54 8.49 -10.64
N ASN A 26 -7.98 8.26 -9.44
CA ASN A 26 -6.81 9.03 -8.99
C ASN A 26 -6.00 8.27 -7.92
N PRO A 27 -5.13 7.33 -8.33
CA PRO A 27 -4.27 6.56 -7.42
C PRO A 27 -3.36 7.46 -6.57
N ARG A 28 -2.84 8.55 -7.16
CA ARG A 28 -1.98 9.51 -6.46
C ARG A 28 -2.69 10.17 -5.29
N LEU A 29 -3.93 10.64 -5.49
CA LEU A 29 -4.76 11.23 -4.44
C LEU A 29 -5.07 10.21 -3.34
N TRP A 30 -5.40 8.97 -3.71
CA TRP A 30 -5.68 7.92 -2.73
C TRP A 30 -4.46 7.63 -1.84
N PHE A 31 -3.26 7.52 -2.43
CA PHE A 31 -2.03 7.34 -1.66
C PHE A 31 -1.75 8.54 -0.74
N ALA A 32 -1.97 9.77 -1.20
CA ALA A 32 -1.81 10.95 -0.35
C ALA A 32 -2.75 10.93 0.88
N GLN A 33 -3.99 10.46 0.70
CA GLN A 33 -4.92 10.26 1.81
C GLN A 33 -4.45 9.17 2.78
N ALA A 34 -3.97 8.03 2.26
CA ALA A 34 -3.42 6.96 3.09
C ALA A 34 -2.18 7.43 3.89
N GLU A 35 -1.28 8.18 3.27
CA GLU A 35 -0.12 8.78 3.92
C GLU A 35 -0.51 9.75 5.03
N ALA A 36 -1.54 10.56 4.83
CA ALA A 36 -2.08 11.43 5.89
C ALA A 36 -2.63 10.62 7.08
N HIS A 37 -3.32 9.50 6.82
CA HIS A 37 -3.78 8.58 7.87
C HIS A 37 -2.61 7.97 8.65
N PHE A 38 -1.59 7.46 7.96
CA PHE A 38 -0.38 6.94 8.60
C PHE A 38 0.33 8.02 9.42
N HIS A 39 0.41 9.23 8.87
CA HIS A 39 1.00 10.37 9.56
C HIS A 39 0.30 10.63 10.90
N ALA A 40 -1.04 10.75 10.87
CA ALA A 40 -1.87 11.03 12.03
C ALA A 40 -1.82 9.95 13.11
N HIS A 41 -1.59 8.69 12.74
CA HIS A 41 -1.51 7.54 13.66
C HIS A 41 -0.06 7.18 14.05
N GLY A 42 0.92 8.03 13.73
CA GLY A 42 2.32 7.78 14.09
C GLY A 42 2.99 6.61 13.34
N ILE A 43 2.35 6.08 12.28
CA ILE A 43 2.92 5.02 11.46
C ILE A 43 4.02 5.61 10.59
N ARG A 44 5.26 5.14 10.78
CA ARG A 44 6.45 5.56 10.01
C ARG A 44 7.19 4.38 9.36
N SER A 45 6.93 3.16 9.80
CA SER A 45 7.53 1.95 9.25
C SER A 45 7.01 1.68 7.83
N GLN A 46 7.94 1.62 6.86
CA GLN A 46 7.65 1.26 5.48
C GLN A 46 6.93 -0.10 5.38
N THR A 47 7.34 -1.08 6.19
CA THR A 47 6.72 -2.41 6.24
C THR A 47 5.28 -2.38 6.72
N ILE A 48 4.99 -1.56 7.74
CA ILE A 48 3.62 -1.40 8.26
C ILE A 48 2.75 -0.70 7.21
N MET A 49 3.25 0.39 6.61
CA MET A 49 2.53 1.09 5.53
C MET A 49 2.25 0.14 4.35
N HIS A 50 3.25 -0.60 3.88
CA HIS A 50 3.12 -1.60 2.80
C HIS A 50 1.99 -2.58 3.10
N SER A 51 1.98 -3.16 4.31
CA SER A 51 0.96 -4.12 4.73
C SER A 51 -0.45 -3.52 4.70
N HIS A 52 -0.63 -2.29 5.21
CA HIS A 52 -1.92 -1.59 5.15
C HIS A 52 -2.39 -1.32 3.72
N ILE A 53 -1.47 -0.94 2.82
CA ILE A 53 -1.79 -0.74 1.41
C ILE A 53 -2.24 -2.05 0.78
N VAL A 54 -1.47 -3.13 0.92
CA VAL A 54 -1.81 -4.45 0.35
C VAL A 54 -3.21 -4.91 0.75
N ILE A 55 -3.57 -4.77 2.03
CA ILE A 55 -4.89 -5.15 2.54
C ILE A 55 -6.02 -4.28 1.95
N SER A 56 -5.70 -3.03 1.58
CA SER A 56 -6.69 -2.05 1.11
C SER A 56 -6.86 -2.03 -0.40
N LEU A 57 -5.96 -2.68 -1.15
CA LEU A 57 -6.04 -2.75 -2.60
C LEU A 57 -7.09 -3.78 -3.06
N PRO A 58 -7.93 -3.46 -4.05
CA PRO A 58 -8.72 -4.45 -4.77
C PRO A 58 -7.80 -5.49 -5.43
N THR A 59 -8.26 -6.74 -5.53
CA THR A 59 -7.45 -7.85 -6.09
C THR A 59 -6.85 -7.52 -7.45
N TYR A 60 -7.64 -6.98 -8.38
CA TYR A 60 -7.17 -6.65 -9.74
C TYR A 60 -6.13 -5.51 -9.79
N ILE A 61 -6.06 -4.69 -8.73
CA ILE A 61 -4.99 -3.67 -8.58
C ILE A 61 -3.75 -4.31 -7.94
N ALA A 62 -3.94 -5.16 -6.93
CA ALA A 62 -2.86 -5.89 -6.28
C ALA A 62 -2.12 -6.81 -7.27
N GLU A 63 -2.85 -7.47 -8.18
CA GLU A 63 -2.28 -8.27 -9.27
C GLU A 63 -1.33 -7.46 -10.17
N GLN A 64 -1.62 -6.18 -10.39
CA GLN A 64 -0.74 -5.31 -11.18
C GLN A 64 0.58 -4.99 -10.47
N ALA A 65 0.74 -5.23 -9.17
CA ALA A 65 1.98 -4.97 -8.42
C ALA A 65 2.43 -6.20 -7.62
N ILE A 66 2.03 -7.41 -8.05
CA ILE A 66 2.17 -8.66 -7.32
C ILE A 66 3.62 -8.97 -6.93
N GLU A 67 4.61 -8.58 -7.75
CA GLU A 67 6.01 -8.81 -7.44
C GLU A 67 6.44 -8.06 -6.17
N PHE A 68 5.93 -6.86 -5.94
CA PHE A 68 6.24 -6.06 -4.75
C PHE A 68 5.47 -6.54 -3.51
N ILE A 69 4.39 -7.30 -3.71
CA ILE A 69 3.61 -7.91 -2.64
C ILE A 69 4.25 -9.22 -2.20
N ILE A 70 4.61 -10.10 -3.14
CA ILE A 70 5.20 -11.41 -2.85
C ILE A 70 6.63 -11.27 -2.32
N THR A 71 7.46 -10.42 -2.95
CA THR A 71 8.88 -10.32 -2.56
C THR A 71 9.10 -9.45 -1.33
N MET A 72 8.18 -8.52 -1.06
CA MET A 72 8.27 -7.48 -0.03
C MET A 72 9.71 -6.95 0.13
N PRO A 73 10.15 -6.00 -0.72
CA PRO A 73 11.51 -5.49 -0.71
C PRO A 73 11.97 -5.02 0.67
N LYS A 74 13.20 -5.35 1.08
CA LYS A 74 13.73 -4.98 2.40
C LYS A 74 13.83 -3.47 2.60
N ASN A 75 14.14 -2.75 1.53
CA ASN A 75 14.26 -1.30 1.52
C ASN A 75 13.11 -0.70 0.72
N ASP A 76 12.55 0.39 1.23
CA ASP A 76 11.56 1.19 0.50
C ASP A 76 10.33 0.38 0.04
N SER A 77 9.92 -0.63 0.82
CA SER A 77 8.83 -1.55 0.48
C SER A 77 7.56 -0.82 0.06
N TYR A 78 7.15 0.17 0.87
CA TYR A 78 5.97 0.98 0.58
C TYR A 78 6.17 1.89 -0.65
N ILE A 79 7.32 2.56 -0.79
CA ILE A 79 7.60 3.44 -1.92
C ILE A 79 7.55 2.67 -3.25
N GLN A 80 8.19 1.49 -3.31
CA GLN A 80 8.22 0.67 -4.51
C GLN A 80 6.82 0.16 -4.89
N LEU A 81 6.04 -0.31 -3.91
CA LEU A 81 4.65 -0.70 -4.13
C LEU A 81 3.81 0.49 -4.64
N LYS A 82 3.95 1.66 -4.03
CA LYS A 82 3.22 2.88 -4.41
C LYS A 82 3.49 3.26 -5.86
N GLU A 83 4.76 3.34 -6.25
CA GLU A 83 5.16 3.72 -7.62
C GLU A 83 4.65 2.71 -8.66
N ALA A 84 4.71 1.42 -8.35
CA ALA A 84 4.19 0.37 -9.23
C ALA A 84 2.68 0.50 -9.44
N VAL A 85 1.91 0.66 -8.35
CA VAL A 85 0.46 0.82 -8.42
C VAL A 85 0.11 2.08 -9.21
N ILE A 86 0.69 3.24 -8.89
CA ILE A 86 0.41 4.50 -9.59
C ILE A 86 0.71 4.40 -11.08
N THR A 87 1.86 3.85 -11.45
CA THR A 87 2.31 3.79 -12.85
C THR A 87 1.42 2.87 -13.70
N ARG A 88 1.07 1.69 -13.16
CA ARG A 88 0.35 0.66 -13.93
C ARG A 88 -1.16 0.93 -14.03
N THR A 89 -1.72 1.57 -13.01
CA THR A 89 -3.12 2.01 -13.02
C THR A 89 -3.34 3.26 -13.87
N ALA A 90 -2.42 4.22 -13.86
CA ALA A 90 -2.50 5.40 -14.73
C ALA A 90 -2.45 5.03 -16.24
N GLY A 91 -1.65 4.04 -16.63
CA GLY A 91 -1.60 3.57 -18.02
C GLY A 91 -2.86 2.80 -18.47
N SER A 92 -3.58 2.16 -17.55
CA SER A 92 -4.86 1.51 -17.86
C SER A 92 -5.99 2.52 -18.12
N ASP A 93 -5.94 3.70 -17.51
CA ASP A 93 -6.95 4.76 -17.76
C ASP A 93 -6.78 5.42 -19.13
N GLU A 94 -5.54 5.64 -19.59
CA GLU A 94 -5.28 6.22 -20.91
C GLU A 94 -5.71 5.27 -22.05
N LEU A 95 -5.43 3.97 -21.92
CA LEU A 95 -5.92 2.95 -22.87
C LEU A 95 -7.45 2.81 -22.88
N ARG A 96 -8.12 3.07 -21.74
CA ARG A 96 -9.60 2.96 -21.64
C ARG A 96 -10.32 4.18 -22.22
N LEU A 97 -9.64 5.32 -22.34
CA LEU A 97 -10.19 6.52 -22.98
C LEU A 97 -10.13 6.45 -24.51
N ASP A 98 -9.20 5.66 -25.08
CA ASP A 98 -9.08 5.45 -26.52
C ASP A 98 -10.11 4.44 -27.10
N GLU A 99 -10.80 3.68 -26.25
CA GLU A 99 -11.85 2.72 -26.67
C GLU A 99 -13.29 3.30 -26.69
N LEU A 100 -13.48 4.63 -26.60
CA LEU A 100 -14.78 5.30 -26.67
C LEU A 100 -14.94 6.17 -27.92
#